data_AF-A0A3D4YLE2-F1
#
_entry.id   AF-A0A3D4YLE2-F1
#
_cell.length_a   1.000
_cell.length_b   1.000
_cell.length_c   1.000
_cell.angle_alpha   90.00
_cell.angle_beta   90.00
_cell.angle_gamma   90.00
#
_symmetry.space_group_name_H-M   'P 1'
#
loop_
_entity.id
_entity.type
_entity.pdbx_description
1 polymer ?
#
loop_
_entity_poly.entity_id
_entity_poly.type
_entity_poly.pdbx_seq_one_letter_code
_entity_poly.pdbx_strand_id
1 'polypeptide(L)'
;AIIIMVGSGLRIFNAYPAFARKGEMFCCYPFEHKPIPAWLTFGGWLGGARHWHFAMMWALAVNGLVYLTFIYLHGEWRDLVPRRGDIRDSLQMVKFYTFRRKDHPHQGKHNALQKTAYFLLPVFGALAVLTGIAIWKPVELAPLTAVFGGYVWARYWHFIAML
;
A
#
# COMPACT_ATOMS: atom_id res chain seq x y z
N ALA A 1 0.93 -12.20 -6.16
CA ALA A 1 1.96 -11.38 -5.48
C ALA A 1 1.38 -10.64 -4.27
N ILE A 2 0.44 -9.70 -4.44
CA ILE A 2 -0.06 -8.83 -3.34
C ILE A 2 -0.59 -9.60 -2.13
N ILE A 3 -1.45 -10.61 -2.32
CA ILE A 3 -2.01 -11.42 -1.21
C ILE A 3 -0.90 -12.08 -0.39
N ILE A 4 0.12 -12.65 -1.05
CA ILE A 4 1.26 -13.27 -0.37
C ILE A 4 2.09 -12.20 0.34
N MET A 5 2.31 -11.03 -0.26
CA MET A 5 3.02 -9.91 0.36
C MET A 5 2.33 -9.45 1.64
N VAL A 6 1.01 -9.22 1.59
CA VAL A 6 0.22 -8.79 2.75
C VAL A 6 0.24 -9.88 3.82
N GLY A 7 -0.13 -11.12 3.48
CA GLY A 7 -0.18 -12.21 4.47
C GLY A 7 1.17 -12.51 5.12
N SER A 8 2.26 -12.49 4.36
CA SER A 8 3.62 -12.65 4.91
C SER A 8 4.07 -11.43 5.71
N GLY A 9 3.70 -10.22 5.29
CA GLY A 9 3.95 -8.97 6.01
C GLY A 9 3.27 -8.94 7.39
N LEU A 10 2.01 -9.38 7.46
CA LEU A 10 1.27 -9.53 8.71
C LEU A 10 1.93 -10.55 9.65
N ARG A 11 2.47 -11.67 9.11
CA ARG A 11 3.25 -12.64 9.90
C ARG A 11 4.54 -12.02 10.44
N ILE A 12 5.23 -11.21 9.64
CA ILE A 12 6.46 -10.49 10.05
C ILE A 12 6.12 -9.47 11.16
N PHE A 13 5.02 -8.73 11.01
CA PHE A 13 4.54 -7.81 12.04
C PHE A 13 4.25 -8.54 13.36
N ASN A 14 3.62 -9.71 13.30
CA ASN A 14 3.32 -10.53 14.48
C ASN A 14 4.56 -10.99 15.28
N ALA A 15 5.78 -10.93 14.71
CA ALA A 15 6.99 -11.22 15.46
C ALA A 15 7.30 -10.16 16.53
N TYR A 16 6.88 -8.91 16.28
CA TYR A 16 6.94 -7.82 17.23
C TYR A 16 5.78 -6.85 16.91
N PRO A 17 4.57 -7.09 17.46
CA PRO A 17 3.33 -6.37 17.13
C PRO A 17 3.29 -4.99 17.81
N ALA A 18 4.37 -4.24 17.65
CA ALA A 18 4.61 -2.91 18.18
C ALA A 18 5.53 -2.16 17.21
N PHE A 19 5.29 -0.85 17.09
CA PHE A 19 6.11 0.02 16.25
C PHE A 19 7.20 0.68 17.08
N ALA A 20 6.86 1.10 18.30
CA ALA A 20 7.78 1.73 19.22
C ALA A 20 8.83 0.75 19.77
N ARG A 21 9.94 1.30 20.29
CA ARG A 21 10.94 0.50 21.00
C ARG A 21 10.34 -0.01 22.31
N LYS A 22 10.94 -1.05 22.88
CA LYS A 22 10.48 -1.63 24.14
C LYS A 22 10.49 -0.57 25.24
N GLY A 23 9.31 -0.29 25.81
CA GLY A 23 9.13 0.73 26.86
C GLY A 23 8.68 2.11 26.36
N GLU A 24 8.61 2.32 25.05
CA GLU A 24 8.03 3.52 24.42
C GLU A 24 6.61 3.22 23.94
N MET A 25 5.77 4.26 23.85
CA MET A 25 4.41 4.16 23.32
C MET A 25 4.35 4.77 21.92
N PHE A 26 3.66 4.10 20.99
CA PHE A 26 3.41 4.66 19.66
C PHE A 26 2.03 5.36 19.60
N CYS A 27 2.02 6.66 19.31
CA CYS A 27 0.81 7.51 19.29
C CYS A 27 -0.32 6.99 18.39
N CYS A 28 0.08 6.28 17.32
CA CYS A 28 -0.67 6.26 16.09
C CYS A 28 -1.08 4.82 15.71
N TYR A 29 -1.03 3.90 16.68
CA TYR A 29 -1.51 2.52 16.51
C TYR A 29 -2.11 1.98 17.82
N PRO A 30 -3.45 2.04 17.98
CA PRO A 30 -4.12 1.65 19.24
C PRO A 30 -4.20 0.14 19.48
N PHE A 31 -3.77 -0.68 18.51
CA PHE A 31 -3.78 -2.14 18.59
C PHE A 31 -2.40 -2.72 18.93
N GLU A 32 -1.51 -1.90 19.51
CA GLU A 32 -0.19 -2.34 19.94
C GLU A 32 -0.30 -3.55 20.88
N HIS A 33 0.64 -4.50 20.73
CA HIS A 33 0.68 -5.79 21.43
C HIS A 33 -0.45 -6.77 21.12
N LYS A 34 -1.37 -6.46 20.19
CA LYS A 34 -2.37 -7.41 19.71
C LYS A 34 -1.91 -8.06 18.41
N PRO A 35 -1.62 -9.37 18.39
CA PRO A 35 -1.21 -10.03 17.16
C PRO A 35 -2.39 -10.12 16.18
N ILE A 36 -2.08 -10.03 14.89
CA ILE A 36 -3.01 -10.26 13.80
C ILE A 36 -3.42 -11.74 13.79
N PRO A 37 -4.71 -12.08 13.58
CA PRO A 37 -5.18 -13.46 13.53
C PRO A 37 -4.39 -14.33 12.55
N ALA A 38 -4.03 -15.54 12.97
CA ALA A 38 -3.14 -16.43 12.19
C ALA A 38 -3.68 -16.79 10.80
N TRP A 39 -5.01 -16.86 10.63
CA TRP A 39 -5.66 -17.16 9.36
C TRP A 39 -5.50 -16.07 8.30
N LEU A 40 -5.13 -14.85 8.69
CA LEU A 40 -4.75 -13.76 7.78
C LEU A 40 -3.27 -13.78 7.40
N THR A 41 -2.47 -14.62 8.07
CA THR A 41 -1.01 -14.65 7.90
C THR A 41 -0.55 -15.76 6.98
N PHE A 42 0.61 -15.56 6.34
CA PHE A 42 1.21 -16.53 5.40
C PHE A 42 2.68 -16.81 5.73
N GLY A 43 3.17 -17.99 5.36
CA GLY A 43 4.58 -18.39 5.51
C GLY A 43 4.90 -19.31 6.69
N GLY A 44 3.89 -19.66 7.52
CA GLY A 44 4.00 -20.62 8.62
C GLY A 44 4.77 -20.11 9.83
N TRP A 45 6.04 -19.75 9.65
CA TRP A 45 6.97 -19.27 10.67
C TRP A 45 7.68 -17.99 10.17
N LEU A 46 8.45 -17.33 11.05
CA LEU A 46 9.07 -16.04 10.73
C LEU A 46 10.04 -16.12 9.54
N GLY A 47 10.90 -17.15 9.49
CA GLY A 47 11.82 -17.36 8.38
C GLY A 47 11.09 -17.56 7.05
N GLY A 48 10.10 -18.45 7.03
CA GLY A 48 9.29 -18.75 5.84
C GLY A 48 8.52 -17.53 5.34
N ALA A 49 7.92 -16.75 6.24
CA ALA A 49 7.26 -15.50 5.88
C ALA A 49 8.23 -14.51 5.23
N ARG A 50 9.42 -14.32 5.80
CA ARG A 50 10.45 -13.43 5.22
C ARG A 50 10.89 -13.88 3.84
N HIS A 51 11.14 -15.17 3.62
CA HIS A 51 11.54 -15.69 2.31
C HIS A 51 10.47 -15.42 1.24
N TRP A 52 9.20 -15.74 1.53
CA TRP A 52 8.10 -15.49 0.62
C TRP A 52 7.86 -13.99 0.38
N HIS A 53 8.02 -13.17 1.42
CA HIS A 53 7.87 -11.72 1.31
C HIS A 53 8.92 -11.14 0.38
N PHE A 54 10.20 -11.47 0.56
CA PHE A 54 11.25 -10.96 -0.32
C PHE A 54 11.15 -11.50 -1.75
N ALA A 55 10.73 -12.77 -1.93
CA ALA A 55 10.50 -13.33 -3.27
C ALA A 55 9.38 -12.58 -4.01
N MET A 56 8.26 -12.33 -3.33
CA MET A 56 7.13 -11.61 -3.93
C MET A 56 7.34 -10.10 -4.03
N MET A 57 8.25 -9.53 -3.23
CA MET A 57 8.67 -8.13 -3.34
C MET A 57 9.27 -7.85 -4.72
N TRP A 58 10.18 -8.70 -5.17
CA TRP A 58 10.78 -8.57 -6.50
C TRP A 58 9.75 -8.78 -7.61
N ALA A 59 8.86 -9.77 -7.47
CA ALA A 59 7.78 -9.97 -8.42
C ALA A 59 6.86 -8.73 -8.51
N LEU A 60 6.50 -8.12 -7.38
CA LEU A 60 5.71 -6.90 -7.32
C LEU A 60 6.45 -5.71 -7.95
N ALA A 61 7.72 -5.51 -7.60
CA ALA A 61 8.54 -4.41 -8.10
C ALA A 61 8.73 -4.48 -9.63
N VAL A 62 9.04 -5.67 -10.17
CA VAL A 62 9.20 -5.87 -11.62
C VAL A 62 7.87 -5.66 -12.34
N ASN A 63 6.77 -6.25 -11.87
CA ASN A 63 5.45 -6.05 -12.47
C ASN A 63 5.03 -4.57 -12.43
N GLY A 64 5.25 -3.89 -11.30
CA GLY A 64 4.97 -2.47 -11.15
C GLY A 64 5.79 -1.61 -12.10
N LEU A 65 7.08 -1.91 -12.27
CA LEU A 65 7.94 -1.20 -13.21
C LEU A 65 7.51 -1.39 -14.67
N VAL A 66 7.18 -2.62 -15.07
CA VAL A 66 6.66 -2.91 -16.41
C VAL A 66 5.36 -2.15 -16.65
N TYR A 67 4.43 -2.17 -15.69
CA TYR A 67 3.16 -1.45 -15.76
C TYR A 67 3.35 0.07 -15.88
N LEU A 68 4.20 0.65 -15.04
CA LEU A 68 4.49 2.09 -15.07
C LEU A 68 5.15 2.51 -16.39
N THR A 69 6.08 1.69 -16.89
CA THR A 69 6.75 1.92 -18.18
C THR A 69 5.74 1.86 -19.32
N PHE A 70 4.85 0.86 -19.32
CA PHE A 70 3.80 0.73 -20.33
C PHE A 70 2.90 1.97 -20.37
N ILE A 71 2.40 2.40 -19.21
CA ILE A 71 1.50 3.56 -19.09
C ILE A 71 2.21 4.86 -19.49
N TYR A 72 3.47 5.02 -19.11
CA TYR A 72 4.25 6.20 -19.46
C TYR A 72 4.46 6.29 -20.98
N LEU A 73 4.88 5.19 -21.62
CA LEU A 73 5.15 5.14 -23.06
C LEU A 73 3.89 5.30 -23.91
N HIS A 74 2.75 4.77 -23.48
CA HIS A 74 1.48 4.86 -24.23
C HIS A 74 0.68 6.12 -23.89
N GLY A 75 1.15 6.95 -22.94
CA GLY A 75 0.48 8.19 -22.55
C GLY A 75 -0.83 8.00 -21.76
N GLU A 76 -1.16 6.78 -21.36
CA GLU A 76 -2.41 6.44 -20.66
C GLU A 76 -2.52 7.12 -19.28
N TRP A 77 -1.39 7.55 -18.69
CA TRP A 77 -1.39 8.26 -17.42
C TRP A 77 -2.23 9.54 -17.46
N ARG A 78 -2.34 10.19 -18.63
CA ARG A 78 -3.09 11.44 -18.83
C ARG A 78 -4.60 11.26 -18.63
N ASP A 79 -5.08 10.04 -18.81
CA ASP A 79 -6.49 9.67 -18.61
C ASP A 79 -6.79 9.24 -17.17
N LEU A 80 -5.75 8.83 -16.43
CA LEU A 80 -5.83 8.39 -15.03
C LEU A 80 -5.73 9.54 -14.03
N VAL A 81 -5.03 10.64 -14.38
CA VAL A 81 -4.86 11.79 -13.47
C VAL A 81 -6.23 12.39 -13.10
N PRO A 82 -6.58 12.43 -11.80
CA PRO A 82 -7.83 13.02 -11.33
C PRO A 82 -7.92 14.51 -11.69
N ARG A 83 -9.05 14.92 -12.26
CA ARG A 83 -9.35 16.31 -12.63
C ARG A 83 -10.28 16.95 -11.59
N ARG A 84 -10.30 18.27 -11.50
CA ARG A 84 -11.15 19.00 -10.51
C ARG A 84 -12.64 18.63 -10.60
N GLY A 85 -13.15 18.29 -11.79
CA GLY A 85 -14.53 17.83 -11.98
C GLY A 85 -14.81 16.43 -11.42
N ASP A 86 -13.79 15.57 -11.32
CA ASP A 86 -13.93 14.17 -10.93
C ASP A 86 -14.36 14.02 -9.46
N ILE A 87 -14.13 15.02 -8.61
CA ILE A 87 -14.59 15.02 -7.20
C ILE A 87 -16.12 15.05 -7.16
N ARG A 88 -16.74 15.93 -7.95
CA ARG A 88 -18.20 16.02 -8.03
C ARG A 88 -18.77 14.74 -8.63
N ASP A 89 -18.16 14.21 -9.68
CA ASP A 89 -18.63 13.00 -10.35
C ASP A 89 -18.44 11.76 -9.47
N SER A 90 -17.37 11.71 -8.68
CA SER A 90 -17.16 10.67 -7.65
C SER A 90 -18.27 10.68 -6.60
N LEU A 91 -18.64 11.87 -6.09
CA LEU A 91 -19.75 12.00 -5.15
C LEU A 91 -21.09 11.59 -5.76
N GLN A 92 -21.32 11.92 -7.03
CA GLN A 92 -22.52 11.48 -7.76
C GLN A 92 -22.53 9.96 -7.95
N MET A 93 -21.37 9.36 -8.21
CA MET A 93 -21.22 7.92 -8.36
C MET A 93 -21.43 7.17 -7.02
N VAL A 94 -20.92 7.72 -5.91
CA VAL A 94 -21.20 7.20 -4.55
C VAL A 94 -22.69 7.26 -4.25
N LYS A 95 -23.38 8.35 -4.60
CA LYS A 95 -24.85 8.47 -4.44
C LYS A 95 -25.60 7.42 -5.25
N PHE A 96 -25.14 7.11 -6.46
CA PHE A 96 -25.72 6.05 -7.27
C PHE A 96 -25.51 4.66 -6.62
N TYR A 97 -24.29 4.33 -6.20
CA TYR A 97 -24.00 3.05 -5.53
C TYR A 97 -24.66 2.89 -4.15
N THR A 98 -24.95 3.99 -3.46
CA THR A 98 -25.71 4.00 -2.19
C THR A 98 -27.23 4.08 -2.41
N PHE A 99 -27.69 3.87 -3.65
CA PHE A 99 -29.10 3.91 -4.05
C PHE A 99 -29.83 5.24 -3.74
N ARG A 100 -29.07 6.31 -3.48
CA ARG A 100 -29.55 7.68 -3.26
C ARG A 100 -29.82 8.44 -4.56
N ARG A 101 -29.43 7.85 -5.69
CA ARG A 101 -29.68 8.33 -7.05
C ARG A 101 -30.04 7.13 -7.92
N LYS A 102 -31.06 7.27 -8.77
CA LYS A 102 -31.52 6.21 -9.68
C LYS A 102 -30.76 6.19 -11.01
N ASP A 103 -30.39 7.37 -11.51
CA ASP A 103 -29.72 7.49 -12.81
C ASP A 103 -28.21 7.35 -12.69
N HIS A 104 -27.63 6.55 -13.58
CA HIS A 104 -26.19 6.41 -13.68
C HIS A 104 -25.56 7.74 -14.16
N PRO A 105 -24.57 8.31 -13.46
CA PRO A 105 -23.85 9.50 -13.92
C PRO A 105 -23.15 9.24 -15.27
N HIS A 106 -23.09 10.24 -16.15
CA HIS A 106 -22.31 10.12 -17.38
C HIS A 106 -20.83 9.86 -17.05
N GLN A 107 -20.22 8.89 -17.73
CA GLN A 107 -18.83 8.51 -17.54
C GLN A 107 -18.16 8.25 -18.89
N GLY A 108 -16.85 8.53 -18.98
CA GLY A 108 -16.01 8.15 -20.11
C GLY A 108 -15.50 6.71 -19.97
N LYS A 109 -14.31 6.42 -20.52
CA LYS A 109 -13.63 5.11 -20.44
C LYS A 109 -13.51 4.56 -19.00
N HIS A 110 -13.30 5.44 -18.04
CA HIS A 110 -13.24 5.12 -16.61
C HIS A 110 -14.14 6.05 -15.82
N ASN A 111 -14.80 5.49 -14.80
CA ASN A 111 -15.57 6.28 -13.86
C ASN A 111 -14.65 7.09 -12.92
N ALA A 112 -15.17 8.15 -12.30
CA ALA A 112 -14.34 9.06 -11.50
C ALA A 112 -13.69 8.37 -10.27
N LEU A 113 -14.39 7.39 -9.66
CA LEU A 113 -13.84 6.59 -8.55
C LEU A 113 -12.73 5.65 -9.02
N GLN A 114 -12.89 5.02 -10.18
CA GLN A 114 -11.93 4.12 -10.82
C GLN A 114 -10.67 4.87 -11.23
N LYS A 115 -10.80 6.06 -11.84
CA LYS A 115 -9.64 6.90 -12.15
C LYS A 115 -8.83 7.20 -10.90
N THR A 116 -9.50 7.61 -9.83
CA THR A 116 -8.85 7.88 -8.54
C THR A 116 -8.15 6.65 -8.00
N ALA A 117 -8.80 5.48 -8.03
CA ALA A 117 -8.20 4.22 -7.59
C ALA A 117 -6.98 3.83 -8.44
N TYR A 118 -7.08 3.91 -9.77
CA TYR A 118 -5.99 3.57 -10.69
C TYR A 118 -4.82 4.54 -10.62
N PHE A 119 -5.08 5.81 -10.26
CA PHE A 119 -4.02 6.78 -10.00
C PHE A 119 -3.33 6.55 -8.66
N LEU A 120 -4.10 6.23 -7.61
CA LEU A 120 -3.55 6.03 -6.26
C LEU A 120 -2.82 4.69 -6.11
N LEU A 121 -3.24 3.65 -6.82
CA LEU A 121 -2.66 2.31 -6.69
C LEU A 121 -1.13 2.28 -6.93
N PRO A 122 -0.58 2.89 -8.00
CA PRO A 122 0.87 2.97 -8.17
C PRO A 122 1.56 3.87 -7.16
N VAL A 123 0.89 4.91 -6.65
CA VAL A 123 1.44 5.80 -5.61
C VAL A 123 1.63 5.03 -4.29
N PHE A 124 0.61 4.31 -3.84
CA PHE A 124 0.71 3.46 -2.65
C PHE A 124 1.67 2.28 -2.87
N GLY A 125 1.68 1.70 -4.07
CA GLY A 125 2.68 0.69 -4.44
C GLY A 125 4.11 1.21 -4.34
N ALA A 126 4.38 2.41 -4.85
CA ALA A 126 5.69 3.05 -4.74
C ALA A 126 6.06 3.35 -3.28
N LEU A 127 5.10 3.87 -2.49
CA LEU A 127 5.29 4.10 -1.05
C LEU A 127 5.65 2.80 -0.32
N ALA A 128 4.94 1.71 -0.58
CA ALA A 128 5.21 0.39 -0.01
C ALA A 128 6.61 -0.11 -0.39
N VAL A 129 7.02 0.02 -1.66
CA VAL A 129 8.36 -0.38 -2.12
C VAL A 129 9.45 0.46 -1.45
N LEU A 130 9.33 1.78 -1.45
CA LEU A 130 10.35 2.67 -0.88
C LEU A 130 10.51 2.49 0.63
N THR A 131 9.40 2.40 1.37
CA THR A 131 9.42 2.13 2.82
C THR A 131 9.94 0.72 3.11
N GLY A 132 9.60 -0.27 2.27
CA GLY A 132 10.11 -1.64 2.40
C GLY A 132 11.63 -1.72 2.23
N ILE A 133 12.17 -1.03 1.22
CA ILE A 133 13.62 -0.90 0.99
C ILE A 133 14.29 -0.21 2.20
N ALA A 134 13.69 0.86 2.72
CA ALA A 134 14.19 1.59 3.89
C ALA A 134 14.26 0.72 5.16
N ILE A 135 13.34 -0.23 5.32
CA ILE A 135 13.31 -1.17 6.47
C ILE A 135 14.24 -2.36 6.22
N TRP A 136 14.44 -2.77 4.96
CA TRP A 136 15.30 -3.90 4.62
C TRP A 136 16.77 -3.62 4.92
N LYS A 137 17.24 -2.39 4.63
CA LYS A 137 18.64 -1.96 4.78
C LYS A 137 18.76 -0.61 5.49
N PRO A 138 18.31 -0.47 6.75
CA PRO A 138 18.13 0.83 7.40
C PRO A 138 19.44 1.58 7.71
N VAL A 139 20.56 0.85 7.85
CA VAL A 139 21.87 1.45 8.11
C VAL A 139 22.56 1.85 6.81
N GLU A 140 22.56 0.97 5.81
CA GLU A 140 23.14 1.25 4.49
C GLU A 140 22.35 2.34 3.74
N LEU A 141 21.03 2.40 3.93
CA LEU A 141 20.12 3.37 3.31
C LEU A 141 19.60 4.39 4.33
N ALA A 142 20.42 4.77 5.31
CA ALA A 142 20.06 5.72 6.36
C ALA A 142 19.41 7.02 5.86
N PRO A 143 19.83 7.64 4.73
CA PRO A 143 19.16 8.82 4.20
C PRO A 143 17.70 8.56 3.80
N LEU A 144 17.42 7.41 3.19
CA LEU A 144 16.06 7.01 2.80
C LEU A 144 15.21 6.75 4.05
N THR A 145 15.76 6.07 5.04
CA THR A 145 15.09 5.83 6.32
C THR A 145 14.79 7.15 7.05
N ALA A 146 15.68 8.15 6.96
CA ALA A 146 15.48 9.47 7.55
C ALA A 146 14.33 10.25 6.89
N VAL A 147 14.17 10.18 5.56
CA VAL A 147 13.06 10.80 4.83
C VAL A 147 11.70 10.33 5.36
N PHE A 148 11.60 9.05 5.76
CA PHE A 148 10.38 8.49 6.33
C PHE A 148 10.22 8.74 7.85
N GLY A 149 11.09 9.54 8.47
CA GLY A 149 11.05 9.83 9.91
C GLY A 149 11.83 8.83 10.78
N GLY A 150 12.67 7.99 10.19
CA GLY A 150 13.42 6.95 10.88
C GLY A 150 12.77 5.56 10.79
N TYR A 151 13.42 4.56 11.37
CA TYR A 151 13.04 3.16 11.22
C TYR A 151 11.62 2.83 11.73
N VAL A 152 11.23 3.42 12.86
CA VAL A 152 9.90 3.23 13.47
C VAL A 152 8.80 3.74 12.54
N TRP A 153 8.95 4.97 12.05
CA TRP A 153 7.99 5.58 11.13
C TRP A 153 7.99 4.90 9.76
N ALA A 154 9.15 4.49 9.24
CA ALA A 154 9.20 3.70 8.01
C ALA A 154 8.39 2.40 8.13
N ARG A 155 8.52 1.65 9.24
CA ARG A 155 7.69 0.45 9.51
C ARG A 155 6.21 0.77 9.55
N TYR A 156 5.83 1.88 10.19
CA TYR A 156 4.44 2.31 10.25
C TYR A 156 3.89 2.65 8.86
N TRP A 157 4.59 3.48 8.09
CA TRP A 157 4.17 3.83 6.73
C TRP A 157 4.07 2.61 5.81
N HIS A 158 5.01 1.67 5.92
CA HIS A 158 4.95 0.42 5.18
C HIS A 158 3.73 -0.42 5.56
N PHE A 159 3.40 -0.47 6.87
CA PHE A 159 2.22 -1.17 7.37
C PHE A 159 0.93 -0.50 6.89
N ILE A 160 0.84 0.84 6.92
CA ILE A 160 -0.34 1.54 6.43
C ILE A 160 -0.50 1.40 4.91
N ALA A 161 0.59 1.36 4.14
CA ALA A 161 0.54 1.20 2.69
C ALA A 161 0.03 -0.18 2.23
N MET A 162 -0.08 -1.17 3.14
CA MET A 162 -0.66 -2.48 2.82
C MET A 162 -2.17 -2.57 3.08
N LEU A 163 -2.76 -1.58 3.76
CA LEU A 163 -4.19 -1.51 4.10
C LEU A 163 -4.97 -0.81 2.97
#